data_AF-A0A9D1IMU8-F1
#
_entry.id   AF-A0A9D1IMU8-F1
#
_cell.length_a   1.000
_cell.length_b   1.000
_cell.length_c   1.000
_cell.angle_alpha   90.00
_cell.angle_beta   90.00
_cell.angle_gamma   90.00
#
_symmetry.space_group_name_H-M   'P 1'
#
loop_
_entity.id
_entity.type
_entity.pdbx_description
1 polymer ?
#
loop_
_entity_poly.entity_id
_entity_poly.type
_entity_poly.pdbx_seq_one_letter_code
_entity_poly.pdbx_strand_id
1 'polypeptide(L)' 'MDTNSKLNIKEFLDKDEQKDLLRFLTAGSVDDGKSTLIGRLLFDSKKIYEDQLDALERDSKRMGNAGDHIDYAL' A
#
# COMPACT_ATOMS: atom_id res chain seq x y z
N MET A 1 15.57 10.22 35.31
CA MET A 1 15.20 8.88 34.81
C MET A 1 13.77 8.71 35.30
N ASP A 2 12.72 8.87 34.49
CA ASP A 2 12.45 8.17 33.24
C ASP A 2 11.70 9.04 32.21
N THR A 3 12.34 9.33 31.09
CA THR A 3 11.71 9.91 29.90
C THR A 3 11.01 8.80 29.13
N ASN A 4 9.86 8.38 29.64
CA ASN A 4 8.99 7.42 28.96
C ASN A 4 8.36 8.13 27.74
N SER A 5 8.87 7.78 26.56
CA SER A 5 8.52 8.27 25.23
C SER A 5 7.07 7.90 24.85
N LYS A 6 6.09 8.52 25.51
CA LYS A 6 4.72 8.50 25.00
C LYS A 6 4.70 9.38 23.75
N LEU A 7 4.77 8.74 22.58
CA LEU A 7 4.33 9.34 21.33
C LEU A 7 2.98 10.02 21.60
N ASN A 8 2.95 11.35 21.51
CA ASN A 8 1.76 12.13 21.79
C ASN A 8 0.73 11.83 20.69
N ILE A 9 -0.29 11.04 21.03
CA ILE A 9 -1.35 10.62 20.09
C ILE A 9 -1.98 11.84 19.40
N LYS A 10 -2.08 12.97 20.11
CA LYS A 10 -2.58 14.23 19.55
C LYS A 10 -1.70 14.75 18.42
N GLU A 11 -0.38 14.79 18.61
CA GLU A 11 0.57 15.21 17.57
C GLU A 11 0.56 14.28 16.35
N PHE A 12 0.26 12.99 16.54
CA PHE A 12 0.09 12.05 15.43
C PHE A 12 -1.17 12.34 14.61
N LEU A 13 -2.30 12.57 15.29
CA LEU A 13 -3.58 12.89 14.63
C LEU A 13 -3.53 14.25 13.92
N ASP A 14 -2.98 15.27 14.57
CA ASP A 14 -2.83 16.62 13.99
C ASP A 14 -1.99 16.58 12.70
N LYS A 15 -0.94 15.74 12.66
CA LYS A 15 -0.10 15.53 11.46
C LYS A 15 -0.81 14.76 10.35
N ASP A 16 -1.74 13.87 10.69
CA ASP A 16 -2.50 13.13 9.69
C ASP A 16 -3.58 14.01 9.04
N GLU A 17 -4.22 14.87 9.84
CA GLU A 17 -5.24 15.83 9.37
C GLU A 17 -4.64 16.91 8.46
N GLN A 18 -3.37 17.27 8.65
CA GLN A 18 -2.65 18.23 7.80
C GLN A 18 -2.10 17.65 6.48
N LYS A 19 -2.37 16.39 6.16
CA LYS A 19 -1.87 15.80 4.90
C LYS A 19 -2.65 16.33 3.70
N ASP A 20 -1.91 16.82 2.72
CA ASP A 20 -2.48 17.23 1.44
C ASP A 20 -2.99 16.03 0.63
N LEU A 21 -4.10 16.25 -0.10
CA LEU A 21 -4.65 15.26 -1.02
C LEU A 21 -3.87 15.23 -2.33
N LEU A 22 -3.15 14.14 -2.58
CA LEU A 22 -2.51 13.88 -3.88
C LEU A 22 -3.45 13.09 -4.79
N ARG A 23 -3.77 13.64 -5.97
CA ARG A 23 -4.41 12.91 -7.08
C ARG A 23 -3.39 12.75 -8.20
N PHE A 24 -3.13 11.52 -8.62
CA PHE A 24 -2.23 11.23 -9.73
C PHE A 24 -2.80 10.09 -10.58
N LEU A 25 -2.27 9.96 -11.80
CA LEU A 25 -2.56 8.88 -12.72
C LEU A 25 -1.26 8.38 -13.35
N THR A 26 -1.25 7.12 -13.78
CA THR A 26 -0.15 6.54 -14.57
C THR A 26 -0.57 6.41 -16.02
N ALA A 27 0.29 6.82 -16.96
CA ALA A 27 0.06 6.69 -18.41
C ALA A 27 1.34 6.18 -19.12
N GLY A 28 1.17 5.41 -20.20
CA GLY A 28 2.25 4.68 -20.88
C GLY A 28 1.72 3.51 -21.70
N SER A 29 2.56 2.97 -22.59
CA SER A 29 2.29 1.81 -23.45
C SER A 29 1.86 0.58 -22.65
N VAL A 30 1.21 -0.37 -23.34
CA VAL A 30 1.10 -1.75 -22.83
C VAL A 30 2.52 -2.23 -22.49
N ASP A 31 2.66 -2.90 -21.34
CA ASP A 31 3.93 -3.39 -20.74
C ASP A 31 4.85 -2.36 -20.04
N ASP A 32 4.50 -1.07 -19.98
CA ASP A 32 5.27 -0.07 -19.21
C ASP A 32 5.13 -0.20 -17.67
N GLY A 33 4.53 -1.29 -17.18
CA GLY A 33 4.43 -1.56 -15.74
C GLY A 33 3.54 -0.60 -14.95
N LYS A 34 2.58 0.10 -15.60
CA LYS A 34 1.64 1.02 -14.96
C LYS A 34 0.93 0.41 -13.75
N SER A 35 0.37 -0.80 -13.92
CA SER A 35 -0.30 -1.55 -12.83
C SER A 35 0.68 -1.95 -11.73
N THR A 36 1.89 -2.39 -12.09
CA THR A 36 2.96 -2.75 -11.15
C THR A 36 3.39 -1.57 -10.29
N LEU A 37 3.49 -0.36 -10.86
CA LEU A 37 3.83 0.85 -10.13
C LEU A 37 2.75 1.23 -9.11
N ILE A 38 1.47 1.16 -9.52
CA ILE A 38 0.35 1.39 -8.60
C ILE A 38 0.35 0.34 -7.47
N GLY A 39 0.51 -0.95 -7.82
CA GLY A 39 0.56 -2.05 -6.85
C GLY A 39 1.69 -1.88 -5.83
N ARG A 40 2.89 -1.51 -6.30
CA ARG A 40 4.05 -1.26 -5.42
C ARG A 40 3.83 -0.07 -4.49
N LEU A 41 3.26 1.03 -4.98
CA LEU A 41 2.94 2.20 -4.16
C LEU A 41 1.92 1.86 -3.05
N LEU A 42 0.89 1.08 -3.38
CA LEU A 42 -0.10 0.63 -2.40
C LEU A 42 0.54 -0.27 -1.33
N PHE A 43 1.39 -1.21 -1.73
CA PHE A 43 2.14 -2.07 -0.82
C PHE A 43 3.07 -1.26 0.10
N ASP A 44 3.95 -0.42 -0.48
CA ASP A 44 4.95 0.34 0.28
C ASP A 44 4.31 1.38 1.21
N SER A 45 3.14 1.92 0.83
CA SER A 45 2.40 2.89 1.66
C SER A 45 1.77 2.29 2.91
N LYS A 46 1.74 0.94 3.04
CA LYS A 46 1.03 0.21 4.12
C LYS A 46 -0.42 0.69 4.32
N LYS A 47 -1.02 1.30 3.29
CA LYS A 47 -2.42 1.78 3.29
C LYS A 47 -3.41 0.70 2.86
N ILE A 48 -2.92 -0.46 2.44
CA ILE A 48 -3.73 -1.67 2.34
C ILE A 48 -3.94 -2.17 3.78
N TYR A 49 -5.13 -1.92 4.33
CA TYR A 49 -5.57 -2.59 5.56
C TYR A 49 -5.48 -4.10 5.33
N GLU A 50 -4.96 -4.85 6.32
CA GLU A 50 -4.74 -6.31 6.25
C GLU A 50 -5.94 -7.07 5.67
N ASP A 51 -7.16 -6.60 5.97
CA ASP A 51 -8.42 -7.16 5.47
C ASP A 51 -8.58 -7.16 3.93
N GLN A 52 -7.94 -6.24 3.21
CA GLN A 52 -7.94 -6.18 1.74
C GLN A 52 -6.82 -7.03 1.13
N LEU A 53 -5.75 -7.27 1.89
CA LEU A 53 -4.64 -8.15 1.52
C LEU A 53 -5.09 -9.62 1.50
N ASP A 54 -5.94 -10.01 2.45
CA ASP A 54 -6.60 -11.32 2.52
C ASP A 54 -7.52 -11.63 1.32
N ALA A 55 -8.10 -10.60 0.70
CA ALA A 55 -8.91 -10.75 -0.51
C ALA A 55 -8.02 -10.96 -1.75
N LEU A 56 -6.92 -10.20 -1.86
CA LEU A 56 -5.93 -10.33 -2.93
C LEU A 56 -5.17 -11.67 -2.88
N GLU A 57 -4.83 -12.17 -1.69
CA GLU A 57 -4.22 -13.51 -1.54
C GLU A 57 -5.15 -14.64 -1.97
N ARG A 58 -6.47 -14.51 -1.73
CA ARG A 58 -7.47 -15.48 -2.17
C ARG A 58 -7.62 -15.50 -3.69
N ASP A 59 -7.59 -14.34 -4.33
CA ASP A 59 -7.69 -14.22 -5.78
C ASP A 59 -6.40 -14.63 -6.49
N SER A 60 -5.23 -14.32 -5.93
CA SER A 60 -3.92 -14.77 -6.43
C SER A 60 -3.79 -16.30 -6.41
N LYS A 61 -4.28 -16.98 -5.37
CA LYS A 61 -4.34 -18.47 -5.31
C LYS A 61 -5.23 -19.10 -6.39
N ARG A 62 -6.16 -18.34 -6.97
CA ARG A 62 -7.09 -18.82 -7.99
C ARG A 62 -6.50 -18.72 -9.41
N MET A 63 -5.51 -17.85 -9.61
CA MET A 63 -4.79 -17.63 -10.87
C MET A 63 -3.33 -18.05 -10.72
N GLY A 64 -3.08 -19.34 -10.52
CA GLY A 64 -1.75 -19.87 -10.21
C GLY A 64 -0.71 -19.73 -11.32
N ASN A 65 -0.01 -18.58 -11.39
CA ASN A 65 1.12 -18.37 -12.31
C ASN A 65 2.34 -17.65 -11.71
N ALA A 66 2.34 -17.26 -10.43
CA ALA A 66 3.54 -16.73 -9.76
C ALA A 66 3.84 -17.60 -8.53
N GLY A 67 5.07 -18.11 -8.42
CA GLY A 67 5.53 -18.94 -7.29
C GLY A 67 5.63 -18.15 -5.96
N ASP A 68 6.71 -18.35 -5.19
CA ASP A 68 6.90 -17.79 -3.83
C ASP A 68 7.03 -16.25 -3.73
N HIS A 69 6.69 -15.51 -4.79
CA HIS A 69 6.65 -14.05 -4.78
C HIS A 69 5.23 -13.54 -5.02
N ILE A 70 4.76 -12.68 -4.11
CA ILE A 70 3.48 -11.97 -4.23
C ILE A 70 3.46 -11.21 -5.56
N ASP A 71 2.49 -11.56 -6.40
CA ASP A 71 2.22 -10.85 -7.65
C ASP A 71 1.45 -9.56 -7.34
N TYR A 72 2.10 -8.42 -7.57
CA TYR A 72 1.48 -7.09 -7.44
C TYR A 72 0.93 -6.58 -8.77
N ALA A 73 0.98 -7.38 -9.84
CA ALA A 73 0.30 -7.08 -11.08
C ALA A 73 -1.18 -7.51 -10.94
N LEU A 74 -2.06 -6.51 -10.99
CA LEU A 74 -3.49 -6.68 -11.27
C LEU A 74 -3.71 -6.73 -12.79
#